data_AF-A0A2H0EUW0-F1
#
_entry.id   AF-A0A2H0EUW0-F1
#
_cell.length_a   1.000
_cell.length_b   1.000
_cell.length_c   1.000
_cell.angle_alpha   90.00
_cell.angle_beta   90.00
_cell.angle_gamma   90.00
#
_symmetry.space_group_name_H-M   'P 1'
#
loop_
_entity.id
_entity.type
_entity.pdbx_description
1 polymer ?
#
loop_
_entity_poly.entity_id
_entity_poly.type
_entity_poly.pdbx_seq_one_letter_code
_entity_poly.pdbx_strand_id
1 'polypeptide(L)'
;QLAPSLAADPRVTALEGVNARDLPEGLIPPLDWIVADVSFISLTLALPPALSRARPGARLAALVKPQFEAGRAAVGRGGMVRDPAALEAARARVRDFLVGAGWRVTHEGDSPIMGGDGAREYLIAALKG
;
A
#
# COMPACT_ATOMS: atom_id res chain seq x y z
N GLN A 1 9.65 6.60 -13.86
CA GLN A 1 11.05 6.22 -13.57
C GLN A 1 11.54 7.03 -12.39
N LEU A 2 12.50 6.49 -11.64
CA LEU A 2 13.07 7.17 -10.46
C LEU A 2 13.73 8.50 -10.88
N ALA A 3 13.55 9.55 -10.08
CA ALA A 3 14.14 10.85 -10.37
C ALA A 3 15.68 10.75 -10.38
N PRO A 4 16.40 11.40 -11.32
CA PRO A 4 17.85 11.27 -11.42
C PRO A 4 18.61 11.58 -10.13
N SER A 5 18.14 12.57 -9.36
CA SER A 5 18.73 12.93 -8.06
C SER A 5 18.62 11.82 -7.01
N LEU A 6 17.53 11.03 -7.02
CA LEU A 6 17.36 9.87 -6.14
C LEU A 6 18.15 8.67 -6.64
N ALA A 7 18.19 8.45 -7.95
CA ALA A 7 18.96 7.35 -8.55
C ALA A 7 20.47 7.47 -8.31
N ALA A 8 20.98 8.69 -8.19
CA ALA A 8 22.39 8.96 -7.89
C ALA A 8 22.73 8.95 -6.39
N ASP A 9 21.74 8.84 -5.49
CA ASP A 9 21.98 8.88 -4.05
C ASP A 9 22.49 7.52 -3.54
N PRO A 10 23.67 7.44 -2.89
CA PRO A 10 24.24 6.17 -2.44
C PRO A 10 23.43 5.47 -1.35
N ARG A 11 22.45 6.15 -0.72
CA ARG A 11 21.53 5.57 0.26
C ARG A 11 20.35 4.86 -0.39
N VAL A 12 20.16 5.03 -1.71
CA VAL A 12 19.04 4.47 -2.45
C VAL A 12 19.49 3.23 -3.20
N THR A 13 18.77 2.12 -3.01
CA THR A 13 18.87 0.94 -3.86
C THR A 13 17.59 0.83 -4.66
N ALA A 14 17.66 1.03 -5.97
CA ALA A 14 16.52 0.94 -6.87
C ALA A 14 16.34 -0.50 -7.37
N LEU A 15 15.19 -1.10 -7.08
CA LEU A 15 14.80 -2.43 -7.56
C LEU A 15 13.76 -2.29 -8.67
N GLU A 16 14.22 -1.96 -9.89
CA GLU A 16 13.36 -1.81 -11.06
C GLU A 16 13.09 -3.13 -11.78
N GLY A 17 11.97 -3.22 -12.50
CA GLY A 17 11.56 -4.45 -13.21
C GLY A 17 11.12 -5.60 -12.28
N VAL A 18 11.00 -5.34 -10.97
CA VAL A 18 10.59 -6.33 -9.98
C VAL A 18 9.12 -6.11 -9.60
N ASN A 19 8.33 -7.19 -9.61
CA ASN A 19 6.95 -7.14 -9.11
C ASN A 19 6.96 -7.22 -7.57
N ALA A 20 6.38 -6.23 -6.89
CA ALA A 20 6.29 -6.19 -5.42
C ALA A 20 5.55 -7.39 -4.82
N ARG A 21 4.64 -8.02 -5.57
CA ARG A 21 3.95 -9.26 -5.15
C ARG A 21 4.87 -10.48 -5.14
N ASP A 22 5.91 -10.48 -5.98
CA ASP A 22 6.75 -11.64 -6.29
C ASP A 22 8.21 -11.30 -5.99
N LEU A 23 8.49 -10.66 -4.84
CA LEU A 23 9.85 -10.33 -4.45
C LEU A 23 10.65 -11.63 -4.24
N PRO A 24 11.79 -11.80 -4.93
CA PRO A 24 12.70 -12.91 -4.67
C PRO A 24 13.14 -12.94 -3.20
N GLU A 25 13.29 -14.15 -2.67
CA GLU A 25 13.82 -14.34 -1.32
C GLU A 25 15.22 -13.71 -1.19
N GLY A 26 15.46 -13.01 -0.09
CA GLY A 26 16.74 -12.36 0.18
C GLY A 26 17.00 -11.07 -0.61
N LEU A 27 16.13 -10.68 -1.55
CA LEU A 27 16.31 -9.43 -2.31
C LEU A 27 16.29 -8.18 -1.41
N ILE A 28 15.46 -8.21 -0.37
CA ILE A 28 15.31 -7.10 0.58
C ILE A 28 15.76 -7.50 2.00
N PRO A 29 16.50 -6.62 2.70
CA PRO A 29 16.90 -6.85 4.09
C PRO A 29 15.68 -6.78 5.02
N PRO A 30 15.83 -7.14 6.30
CA PRO A 30 14.79 -6.87 7.29
C PRO A 30 14.48 -5.37 7.40
N LEU A 31 13.20 -5.03 7.57
CA LEU A 31 12.68 -3.67 7.45
C LEU A 31 12.19 -3.13 8.79
N ASP A 32 12.52 -1.88 9.09
CA ASP A 32 11.97 -1.12 10.22
C ASP A 32 10.80 -0.20 9.78
N TRP A 33 10.74 0.14 8.49
CA TRP A 33 9.68 0.93 7.89
C TRP A 33 9.28 0.37 6.53
N ILE A 34 7.98 0.43 6.25
CA ILE A 34 7.39 0.11 4.96
C ILE A 34 6.50 1.29 4.57
N VAL A 35 6.69 1.82 3.37
CA VAL A 35 5.81 2.83 2.77
C VAL A 35 5.31 2.28 1.44
N ALA A 36 4.00 2.35 1.20
CA ALA A 36 3.40 1.81 0.00
C ALA A 36 2.42 2.79 -0.65
N ASP A 37 2.75 3.17 -1.88
CA ASP A 37 1.85 3.82 -2.82
C ASP A 37 1.92 3.03 -4.13
N VAL A 38 0.93 2.18 -4.36
CA VAL A 38 0.87 1.29 -5.52
C VAL A 38 -0.43 1.48 -6.27
N SER A 39 -0.37 1.29 -7.59
CA SER A 39 -1.51 1.39 -8.49
C SER A 39 -1.72 0.09 -9.23
N PHE A 40 -2.96 -0.17 -9.66
CA PHE A 40 -3.36 -1.35 -10.44
C PHE A 40 -3.20 -2.70 -9.73
N ILE A 41 -2.89 -2.69 -8.43
CA ILE A 41 -2.80 -3.87 -7.58
C ILE A 41 -3.39 -3.53 -6.21
N SER A 42 -4.04 -4.50 -5.59
CA SER A 42 -4.47 -4.39 -4.21
C SER A 42 -3.27 -4.49 -3.25
N LEU A 43 -3.27 -3.69 -2.20
CA LEU A 43 -2.32 -3.78 -1.09
C LEU A 43 -2.28 -5.17 -0.48
N THR A 44 -3.40 -5.89 -0.41
CA THR A 44 -3.45 -7.25 0.14
C THR A 44 -2.66 -8.26 -0.71
N LEU A 45 -2.36 -7.92 -1.96
CA LEU A 45 -1.55 -8.74 -2.87
C LEU A 45 -0.11 -8.23 -2.96
N ALA A 46 0.09 -6.91 -2.89
CA ALA A 46 1.41 -6.29 -3.05
C ALA A 46 2.26 -6.32 -1.77
N LEU A 47 1.64 -6.17 -0.59
CA LEU A 47 2.36 -6.04 0.67
C LEU A 47 2.94 -7.34 1.26
N PRO A 48 2.36 -8.55 1.08
CA PRO A 48 2.82 -9.74 1.82
C PRO A 48 4.34 -9.99 1.79
N PRO A 49 5.05 -9.86 0.65
CA PRO A 49 6.50 -10.06 0.64
C PRO A 49 7.28 -9.02 1.45
N ALA A 50 6.83 -7.76 1.50
CA ALA A 50 7.45 -6.74 2.33
C ALA A 50 7.14 -6.94 3.82
N LEU A 51 5.88 -7.28 4.16
CA LEU A 51 5.46 -7.50 5.55
C LEU A 51 6.18 -8.70 6.19
N SER A 52 6.54 -9.73 5.40
CA SER A 52 7.29 -10.90 5.90
C SER A 52 8.73 -10.57 6.32
N ARG A 53 9.26 -9.42 5.86
CA ARG A 53 10.60 -8.92 6.17
C ARG A 53 10.60 -7.87 7.28
N ALA A 54 9.43 -7.48 7.76
CA ALA A 54 9.30 -6.50 8.84
C ALA A 54 9.80 -7.08 10.17
N ARG A 55 10.64 -6.33 10.88
CA ARG A 55 11.03 -6.67 12.26
C ARG A 55 9.88 -6.40 13.24
N PRO A 56 9.86 -7.04 14.42
CA PRO A 56 9.00 -6.59 15.53
C PRO A 56 9.20 -5.10 15.80
N GLY A 57 8.10 -4.35 15.94
CA GLY A 57 8.13 -2.90 16.11
C GLY A 57 8.29 -2.08 14.81
N ALA A 58 8.40 -2.73 13.65
CA ALA A 58 8.42 -2.04 12.36
C ALA A 58 7.11 -1.27 12.11
N ARG A 59 7.18 -0.23 11.28
CA ARG A 59 6.06 0.67 10.99
C ARG A 59 5.66 0.58 9.52
N LEU A 60 4.36 0.73 9.27
CA LEU A 60 3.79 0.79 7.93
C LEU A 60 3.04 2.11 7.77
N ALA A 61 3.19 2.75 6.61
CA ALA A 61 2.28 3.76 6.08
C ALA A 61 1.90 3.39 4.65
N ALA A 62 0.62 3.19 4.36
CA ALA A 62 0.15 2.79 3.05
C ALA A 62 -1.00 3.67 2.57
N LEU A 63 -1.05 3.88 1.26
CA LEU A 63 -2.12 4.60 0.59
C LEU A 63 -3.14 3.59 0.05
N VAL A 64 -4.33 3.57 0.65
CA VAL A 64 -5.47 2.77 0.23
C VAL A 64 -6.17 3.49 -0.91
N LYS A 65 -6.19 2.85 -2.08
CA LYS A 65 -6.84 3.35 -3.30
C LYS A 65 -8.07 2.49 -3.60
N PRO A 66 -9.29 2.91 -3.22
CA PRO A 66 -10.50 2.08 -3.30
C PRO A 66 -10.73 1.43 -4.67
N GLN A 67 -10.38 2.11 -5.75
CA GLN A 67 -10.49 1.62 -7.12
C GLN A 67 -9.67 0.35 -7.40
N PHE A 68 -8.64 0.07 -6.60
CA PHE A 68 -7.83 -1.14 -6.69
C PHE A 68 -8.19 -2.18 -5.62
N GLU A 69 -9.05 -1.82 -4.67
CA GLU A 69 -9.43 -2.67 -3.53
C GLU A 69 -10.87 -3.20 -3.60
N ALA A 70 -11.81 -2.40 -4.12
CA ALA A 70 -13.25 -2.70 -4.09
C ALA A 70 -13.70 -3.75 -5.13
N GLY A 71 -12.80 -4.17 -6.02
CA GLY A 71 -13.11 -5.11 -7.11
C GLY A 71 -13.83 -4.45 -8.30
N ARG A 72 -13.80 -5.11 -9.46
CA ARG A 72 -14.25 -4.53 -10.75
C ARG A 72 -15.71 -4.04 -10.76
N ALA A 73 -16.61 -4.71 -10.05
CA ALA A 73 -18.03 -4.37 -10.04
C ALA A 73 -18.34 -3.04 -9.34
N ALA A 74 -17.50 -2.63 -8.38
CA ALA A 74 -17.66 -1.39 -7.62
C ALA A 74 -17.02 -0.16 -8.31
N VAL A 75 -16.27 -0.39 -9.39
CA VAL A 75 -15.56 0.67 -10.12
C VAL A 75 -16.46 1.20 -11.24
N GLY A 76 -16.91 2.45 -11.08
CA GLY A 76 -17.79 3.11 -12.05
C GLY A 76 -17.04 3.77 -13.22
N ARG A 77 -17.80 4.57 -14.00
CA ARG A 77 -17.23 5.41 -15.07
C ARG A 77 -16.09 6.29 -14.55
N GLY A 78 -14.98 6.29 -15.29
CA GLY A 78 -13.76 7.02 -14.96
C GLY A 78 -12.89 6.33 -13.91
N GLY A 79 -13.06 5.03 -13.65
CA GLY A 79 -12.21 4.29 -12.70
C GLY A 79 -12.48 4.63 -11.24
N MET A 80 -13.57 5.33 -10.92
CA MET A 80 -13.86 5.85 -9.59
C MET A 80 -14.86 4.98 -8.82
N VAL A 81 -14.58 4.78 -7.54
CA VAL A 81 -15.54 4.25 -6.57
C VAL A 81 -16.25 5.43 -5.91
N ARG A 82 -17.58 5.50 -6.04
CA ARG A 82 -18.39 6.60 -5.48
C ARG A 82 -19.33 6.17 -4.37
N ASP A 83 -19.73 4.90 -4.37
CA ASP A 83 -20.59 4.33 -3.35
C ASP A 83 -19.87 4.36 -1.99
N PRO A 84 -20.40 5.07 -0.97
CA PRO A 84 -19.81 5.10 0.37
C PRO A 84 -19.63 3.71 0.98
N ALA A 85 -20.53 2.77 0.72
CA ALA A 85 -20.41 1.42 1.24
C ALA A 85 -19.22 0.68 0.62
N ALA A 86 -19.03 0.81 -0.69
CA ALA A 86 -17.86 0.26 -1.39
C ALA A 86 -16.54 0.92 -0.96
N LEU A 87 -16.55 2.23 -0.69
CA LEU A 87 -15.37 2.94 -0.17
C LEU A 87 -14.97 2.40 1.21
N GLU A 88 -15.93 2.25 2.12
CA GLU A 88 -15.67 1.72 3.46
C GLU A 88 -15.25 0.25 3.41
N ALA A 89 -15.90 -0.56 2.57
CA ALA A 89 -15.51 -1.96 2.37
C ALA A 89 -14.07 -2.11 1.87
N ALA A 90 -13.63 -1.24 0.95
CA ALA A 90 -12.25 -1.21 0.48
C ALA A 90 -11.25 -0.90 1.61
N ARG A 91 -11.56 0.08 2.46
CA ARG A 91 -10.73 0.43 3.62
C ARG A 91 -10.67 -0.71 4.63
N ALA A 92 -11.84 -1.24 4.99
CA ALA A 92 -11.98 -2.35 5.91
C ALA A 92 -11.19 -3.57 5.47
N ARG A 93 -11.25 -3.92 4.17
CA ARG A 93 -10.50 -5.03 3.59
C ARG A 93 -8.99 -4.90 3.83
N VAL A 94 -8.41 -3.72 3.67
CA VAL A 94 -6.97 -3.51 3.91
C VAL A 94 -6.65 -3.53 5.40
N ARG A 95 -7.46 -2.89 6.24
CA ARG A 95 -7.31 -2.94 7.70
C ARG A 95 -7.33 -4.38 8.22
N ASP A 96 -8.33 -5.16 7.82
CA ASP A 96 -8.54 -6.53 8.31
C ASP A 96 -7.43 -7.46 7.82
N PHE A 97 -6.94 -7.24 6.59
CA PHE A 97 -5.73 -7.90 6.08
C PHE A 97 -4.50 -7.63 6.97
N LEU A 98 -4.25 -6.36 7.33
CA LEU A 98 -3.11 -6.01 8.18
C LEU A 98 -3.24 -6.63 9.58
N VAL A 99 -4.44 -6.57 10.17
CA VAL A 99 -4.72 -7.20 11.47
C VAL A 99 -4.48 -8.71 11.41
N GLY A 100 -4.99 -9.37 10.37
CA GLY A 100 -4.77 -10.81 10.13
C GLY A 100 -3.28 -11.16 9.91
N ALA A 101 -2.48 -10.24 9.40
CA ALA A 101 -1.03 -10.38 9.24
C ALA A 101 -0.22 -10.07 10.52
N GLY A 102 -0.90 -9.85 11.66
CA GLY A 102 -0.28 -9.55 12.94
C GLY A 102 0.28 -8.13 13.03
N TRP A 103 -0.38 -7.17 12.38
CA TRP A 103 -0.12 -5.74 12.52
C TRP A 103 -1.24 -5.07 13.30
N ARG A 104 -0.89 -4.07 14.11
CA ARG A 104 -1.86 -3.23 14.80
C ARG A 104 -2.03 -1.93 14.04
N VAL A 105 -3.23 -1.70 13.49
CA VAL A 105 -3.57 -0.42 12.88
C VAL A 105 -3.60 0.66 13.96
N THR A 106 -2.89 1.76 13.71
CA THR A 106 -2.73 2.88 14.65
C THR A 106 -3.48 4.13 14.19
N HIS A 107 -3.61 4.34 12.88
CA HIS A 107 -4.27 5.49 12.31
C HIS A 107 -4.90 5.11 10.96
N GLU A 108 -6.04 5.72 10.69
CA GLU A 108 -6.70 5.75 9.38
C GLU A 108 -7.22 7.16 9.14
N GLY A 109 -7.14 7.64 7.90
CA GLY A 109 -7.66 8.96 7.56
C GLY A 109 -7.64 9.22 6.07
N ASP A 110 -8.21 10.35 5.66
CA ASP A 110 -8.20 10.77 4.27
C ASP A 110 -6.78 11.18 3.85
N SER A 111 -6.42 10.84 2.61
CA SER A 111 -5.23 11.42 1.99
C SER A 111 -5.42 12.93 1.83
N PRO A 112 -4.42 13.78 2.14
CA PRO A 112 -4.52 15.22 1.95
C PRO A 112 -4.55 15.62 0.47
N ILE A 113 -4.23 14.68 -0.43
CA ILE A 113 -4.26 14.85 -1.88
C ILE A 113 -5.19 13.83 -2.51
N MET A 114 -5.92 14.26 -3.53
CA MET A 114 -6.70 13.36 -4.37
C MET A 114 -5.77 12.68 -5.38
N GLY A 115 -6.13 11.46 -5.80
CA GLY A 115 -5.44 10.78 -6.90
C GLY A 115 -5.56 11.57 -8.21
N GLY A 116 -4.70 11.27 -9.19
CA GLY A 116 -4.60 12.05 -10.45
C GLY A 116 -5.91 12.24 -11.22
N ASP A 117 -6.84 11.30 -11.10
CA ASP A 117 -8.17 11.35 -11.74
C ASP A 117 -9.27 11.92 -10.81
N GLY A 118 -8.91 12.51 -9.68
CA GLY A 118 -9.82 13.00 -8.64
C GLY A 118 -10.36 11.92 -7.70
N ALA A 119 -9.77 10.72 -7.72
CA ALA A 119 -10.17 9.63 -6.83
C ALA A 119 -9.83 9.96 -5.37
N ARG A 120 -10.78 9.65 -4.46
CA ARG A 120 -10.52 9.69 -3.02
C ARG A 120 -9.60 8.53 -2.64
N GLU A 121 -8.53 8.85 -1.92
CA GLU A 121 -7.55 7.90 -1.41
C GLU A 121 -7.41 8.10 0.10
N TYR A 122 -7.00 7.05 0.81
CA TYR A 122 -6.95 7.06 2.28
C TYR A 122 -5.58 6.61 2.77
N LEU A 123 -5.10 7.17 3.86
CA LEU A 123 -3.90 6.73 4.55
C LEU A 123 -4.25 5.73 5.64
N ILE A 124 -3.46 4.66 5.74
CA ILE A 124 -3.48 3.73 6.86
C ILE A 124 -2.07 3.56 7.42
N ALA A 125 -1.94 3.63 8.75
CA ALA A 125 -0.68 3.42 9.46
C ALA A 125 -0.80 2.27 10.45
N ALA A 126 0.21 1.40 10.51
CA ALA A 126 0.21 0.23 11.38
C ALA A 126 1.59 -0.04 12.00
N LEU A 127 1.59 -0.78 13.11
CA LEU A 127 2.80 -1.22 13.82
C LEU A 127 2.86 -2.76 13.83
N LYS A 128 4.02 -3.32 13.51
CA LYS A 128 4.27 -4.76 13.62
C LYS A 128 4.37 -5.14 15.09
N GLY A 129 3.55 -6.11 15.50
CA GLY A 129 3.60 -6.71 16.85
C GLY A 129 4.89 -7.48 17.11
#